data_AF-A0A947UAV2-F1
#
_entry.id   AF-A0A947UAV2-F1
#
_cell.length_a   1.000
_cell.length_b   1.000
_cell.length_c   1.000
_cell.angle_alpha   90.00
_cell.angle_beta   90.00
_cell.angle_gamma   90.00
#
_symmetry.space_group_name_H-M   'P 1'
#
loop_
_entity.id
_entity.type
_entity.pdbx_description
1 polymer ?
#
loop_
_entity_poly.entity_id
_entity_poly.type
_entity_poly.pdbx_seq_one_letter_code
_entity_poly.pdbx_strand_id
1 'polypeptide(L)'
;MKSQTQEAEGGALSEEERLQLLTTAGKRNRLFILALAGVLGSLMLVSVGLNIHSAFSAGDDPRIQALEKQILRLEQQLEVQQSALTNQEELLASQQASQLTGMFERAENPNSIGEVSKVLQAQERDSQQVMQGLRIGMRDLANMLPGSRSWLAQYEEAIDRAQLNSRKRREDIQAWGDKAQQPAPAAKPPSSGVDPG
;
A
#
# COMPACT_ATOMS: atom_id res chain seq x y z
N MET A 1 -96.14 -13.37 -65.06
CA MET A 1 -96.54 -13.93 -63.74
C MET A 1 -95.25 -14.43 -63.09
N LYS A 2 -94.67 -13.71 -62.09
CA LYS A 2 -94.58 -14.07 -60.63
C LYS A 2 -94.08 -15.52 -60.39
N SER A 3 -93.05 -15.88 -59.61
CA SER A 3 -92.20 -15.22 -58.59
C SER A 3 -90.99 -16.11 -58.21
N GLN A 4 -89.91 -15.47 -57.71
CA GLN A 4 -89.00 -15.84 -56.58
C GLN A 4 -88.27 -17.21 -56.48
N THR A 5 -86.93 -17.10 -56.55
CA THR A 5 -85.84 -17.57 -55.64
C THR A 5 -86.06 -18.72 -54.65
N GLN A 6 -85.25 -19.79 -54.77
CA GLN A 6 -84.70 -20.66 -53.69
C GLN A 6 -83.90 -21.81 -54.37
N GLU A 7 -82.77 -22.36 -53.93
CA GLU A 7 -81.82 -22.17 -52.82
C GLU A 7 -80.55 -22.98 -53.18
N ALA A 8 -79.40 -22.58 -52.65
CA ALA A 8 -78.14 -23.31 -52.74
C ALA A 8 -78.00 -24.24 -51.52
N GLU A 9 -77.85 -25.54 -51.72
CA GLU A 9 -77.40 -26.45 -50.67
C GLU A 9 -76.29 -27.37 -51.19
N GLY A 10 -75.09 -27.13 -50.66
CA GLY A 10 -73.91 -27.94 -50.85
C GLY A 10 -73.01 -27.82 -49.62
N GLY A 11 -73.29 -28.63 -48.60
CA GLY A 11 -72.31 -29.13 -47.62
C GLY A 11 -71.70 -28.15 -46.63
N ALA A 12 -72.51 -27.61 -45.71
CA ALA A 12 -71.99 -27.05 -44.46
C ALA A 12 -72.28 -28.04 -43.31
N LEU A 13 -71.22 -28.56 -42.67
CA LEU A 13 -71.31 -29.36 -41.45
C LEU A 13 -72.26 -28.70 -40.44
N SER A 14 -73.23 -29.48 -39.96
CA SER A 14 -74.30 -29.02 -39.08
C SER A 14 -73.71 -28.45 -37.78
N GLU A 15 -74.31 -27.39 -37.23
CA GLU A 15 -73.75 -26.64 -36.09
C GLU A 15 -73.49 -27.53 -34.86
N GLU A 16 -74.26 -28.59 -34.71
CA GLU A 16 -74.14 -29.56 -33.63
C GLU A 16 -72.87 -30.43 -33.76
N GLU A 17 -72.50 -30.82 -34.98
CA GLU A 17 -71.26 -31.57 -35.25
C GLU A 17 -70.02 -30.70 -34.98
N ARG A 18 -70.09 -29.41 -35.30
CA ARG A 18 -69.02 -28.45 -34.98
C ARG A 18 -68.85 -28.30 -33.47
N LEU A 19 -69.94 -28.13 -32.74
CA LEU A 19 -69.91 -27.98 -31.27
C LEU A 19 -69.37 -29.24 -30.57
N GLN A 20 -69.68 -30.43 -31.09
CA GLN A 20 -69.13 -31.70 -30.56
C GLN A 20 -67.63 -31.85 -30.83
N LEU A 21 -67.13 -31.41 -31.98
CA LEU A 21 -65.71 -31.40 -32.29
C LEU A 21 -64.94 -30.40 -31.41
N LEU A 22 -65.49 -29.19 -31.21
CA LEU A 22 -64.92 -28.16 -30.35
C LEU A 22 -64.86 -28.58 -28.87
N THR A 23 -65.91 -29.23 -28.36
CA THR A 23 -65.94 -29.71 -26.97
C THR A 23 -65.02 -30.90 -26.74
N THR A 24 -64.93 -31.83 -27.69
CA THR A 24 -64.03 -32.99 -27.62
C THR A 24 -62.56 -32.57 -27.75
N ALA A 25 -62.25 -31.67 -28.69
CA ALA A 25 -60.91 -31.10 -28.84
C ALA A 25 -60.49 -30.27 -27.62
N GLY A 26 -61.41 -29.49 -27.04
CA GLY A 26 -61.16 -28.71 -25.82
C GLY A 26 -60.84 -29.57 -24.60
N LYS A 27 -61.58 -30.67 -24.39
CA LYS A 27 -61.31 -31.63 -23.29
C LYS A 27 -59.96 -32.32 -23.45
N ARG A 28 -59.62 -32.74 -24.68
CA ARG A 28 -58.34 -33.42 -24.97
C ARG A 28 -57.14 -32.48 -24.78
N ASN A 29 -57.25 -31.23 -25.24
CA ASN A 29 -56.22 -30.21 -25.03
C ASN A 29 -55.97 -29.94 -23.54
N ARG A 30 -57.05 -29.83 -22.73
CA ARG A 30 -56.92 -29.66 -21.28
C ARG A 30 -56.19 -30.83 -20.60
N LEU A 31 -56.43 -32.06 -21.06
CA LEU A 31 -55.73 -33.24 -20.57
C LEU A 31 -54.24 -33.23 -20.94
N PHE A 32 -53.90 -32.83 -22.17
CA PHE A 32 -52.52 -32.67 -22.62
C PHE A 32 -51.78 -31.59 -21.81
N ILE A 33 -52.43 -30.45 -21.54
CA ILE A 33 -51.84 -29.38 -20.73
C ILE A 33 -51.60 -29.86 -19.29
N LEU A 34 -52.52 -30.61 -18.69
CA LEU A 34 -52.34 -31.17 -17.34
C LEU A 34 -51.22 -32.21 -17.28
N ALA A 35 -51.12 -33.08 -18.28
CA ALA A 35 -50.03 -34.06 -18.37
C ALA A 35 -48.67 -33.36 -18.52
N LEU A 36 -48.59 -32.34 -19.39
CA LEU A 36 -47.37 -31.55 -19.58
C LEU A 36 -46.98 -30.78 -18.31
N ALA A 37 -47.94 -30.17 -17.62
CA ALA A 37 -47.71 -29.50 -16.35
C ALA A 37 -47.20 -30.47 -15.27
N GLY A 38 -47.71 -31.70 -15.23
CA GLY A 38 -47.23 -32.74 -14.32
C GLY A 38 -45.77 -33.15 -14.60
N VAL A 39 -45.41 -33.33 -15.87
CA VAL A 39 -44.03 -33.67 -16.26
C VAL A 39 -43.07 -32.52 -15.92
N LEU A 40 -43.43 -31.28 -16.26
CA LEU A 40 -42.62 -30.10 -15.97
C LEU A 40 -42.47 -29.88 -14.45
N GLY A 41 -43.56 -30.05 -13.69
CA GLY A 41 -43.53 -29.95 -12.23
C GLY A 41 -42.62 -31.00 -11.59
N SER A 42 -42.68 -32.25 -12.08
CA SER A 42 -41.80 -33.33 -11.61
C SER A 42 -40.32 -33.04 -11.89
N LEU A 43 -40.01 -32.57 -13.11
CA LEU A 43 -38.64 -32.19 -13.48
C LEU A 43 -38.11 -31.06 -12.59
N MET A 44 -38.96 -30.09 -12.27
CA MET A 44 -38.61 -28.97 -11.41
C MET A 44 -38.33 -29.44 -9.97
N LEU A 45 -39.15 -30.35 -9.43
CA LEU A 45 -38.94 -30.92 -8.10
C LEU A 45 -37.63 -31.73 -8.01
N VAL A 46 -37.30 -32.52 -9.03
CA VAL A 46 -36.02 -33.25 -9.09
C VAL A 46 -34.84 -32.28 -9.17
N SER A 47 -34.95 -31.22 -9.99
CA SER A 47 -33.89 -30.20 -10.11
C SER A 47 -33.65 -29.47 -8.79
N VAL A 48 -34.72 -29.07 -8.08
CA VAL A 48 -34.62 -28.44 -6.76
C VAL A 48 -34.06 -29.40 -5.73
N GLY A 49 -34.51 -30.67 -5.73
CA GLY A 49 -34.01 -31.71 -4.84
C GLY A 49 -32.51 -31.98 -5.01
N LEU A 50 -32.01 -32.02 -6.26
CA LEU A 50 -30.58 -32.19 -6.55
C LEU A 50 -29.75 -30.98 -6.15
N ASN A 51 -30.25 -29.75 -6.36
CA ASN A 51 -29.57 -28.53 -5.94
C ASN A 51 -29.44 -28.46 -4.40
N ILE A 52 -30.54 -28.72 -3.68
CA ILE A 52 -30.55 -28.80 -2.23
C ILE A 52 -29.59 -29.91 -1.76
N HIS A 53 -29.70 -31.10 -2.34
CA HIS A 53 -28.80 -32.21 -1.99
C HIS A 53 -27.33 -31.84 -2.22
N SER A 54 -26.98 -31.18 -3.33
CA SER A 54 -25.61 -30.73 -3.61
C SER A 54 -25.12 -29.64 -2.67
N ALA A 55 -26.00 -28.72 -2.25
CA ALA A 55 -25.67 -27.64 -1.33
C ALA A 55 -25.46 -28.17 0.10
N PHE A 56 -26.13 -29.26 0.47
CA PHE A 56 -25.97 -29.90 1.78
C PHE A 56 -25.01 -31.11 1.79
N SER A 57 -24.61 -31.64 0.62
CA SER A 57 -23.66 -32.76 0.50
C SER A 57 -22.24 -32.34 0.11
N ALA A 58 -22.05 -31.08 -0.29
CA ALA A 58 -20.75 -30.44 -0.32
C ALA A 58 -20.29 -30.19 1.14
N GLY A 59 -19.86 -31.25 1.82
CA GLY A 59 -19.26 -31.16 3.14
C GLY A 59 -18.10 -30.15 3.13
N ASP A 60 -17.96 -29.39 4.20
CA ASP A 60 -16.96 -28.34 4.33
C ASP A 60 -15.50 -28.87 4.33
N ASP A 61 -15.29 -30.19 4.45
CA ASP A 61 -13.98 -30.84 4.58
C ASP A 61 -12.95 -30.51 3.47
N PRO A 62 -13.23 -30.67 2.17
CA PRO A 62 -12.27 -30.33 1.10
C PRO A 62 -11.93 -28.84 1.05
N ARG A 63 -12.86 -27.95 1.45
CA ARG A 63 -12.63 -26.51 1.46
C ARG A 63 -11.79 -26.11 2.68
N ILE A 64 -12.09 -26.66 3.86
CA ILE A 64 -11.31 -26.45 5.09
C ILE A 64 -9.86 -26.93 4.90
N GLN A 65 -9.64 -28.11 4.31
CA GLN A 65 -8.30 -28.62 4.02
C GLN A 65 -7.52 -27.75 3.02
N ALA A 66 -8.20 -27.14 2.04
CA ALA A 66 -7.58 -26.21 1.10
C ALA A 66 -7.19 -24.89 1.77
N LEU A 67 -8.00 -24.39 2.70
CA LEU A 67 -7.69 -23.20 3.50
C LEU A 67 -6.53 -23.47 4.47
N GLU A 68 -6.50 -24.63 5.14
CA GLU A 68 -5.43 -25.01 6.05
C GLU A 68 -4.06 -25.07 5.35
N LYS A 69 -4.02 -25.64 4.13
CA LYS A 69 -2.81 -25.63 3.29
C LYS A 69 -2.38 -24.23 2.87
N GLN A 70 -3.33 -23.31 2.64
CA GLN A 70 -3.00 -21.92 2.30
C GLN A 70 -2.45 -21.17 3.51
N ILE A 71 -3.01 -21.38 4.71
CA ILE A 71 -2.53 -20.78 5.95
C ILE A 71 -1.09 -21.23 6.23
N LEU A 72 -0.81 -22.54 6.17
CA LEU A 72 0.54 -23.07 6.36
C LEU A 72 1.56 -22.50 5.36
N ARG A 73 1.15 -22.32 4.10
CA ARG A 73 2.01 -21.72 3.07
C ARG A 73 2.26 -20.24 3.36
N LEU A 74 1.25 -19.51 3.83
CA LEU A 74 1.37 -18.10 4.19
C LEU A 74 2.26 -17.90 5.42
N GLU A 75 2.11 -18.74 6.45
CA GLU A 75 2.96 -18.73 7.64
C GLU A 75 4.43 -18.96 7.27
N GLN A 76 4.70 -19.95 6.41
CA GLN A 76 6.06 -20.23 5.94
C GLN A 76 6.65 -19.06 5.12
N GLN A 77 5.84 -18.41 4.28
CA GLN A 77 6.27 -17.23 3.54
C GLN A 77 6.57 -16.05 4.48
N LEU A 78 5.78 -15.89 5.53
CA LEU A 78 5.96 -14.84 6.53
C LEU A 78 7.24 -15.06 7.32
N GLU A 79 7.57 -16.30 7.71
CA GLU A 79 8.82 -16.63 8.41
C GLU A 79 10.07 -16.37 7.55
N VAL A 80 10.01 -16.74 6.26
CA VAL A 80 11.09 -16.44 5.30
C VAL A 80 11.25 -14.93 5.10
N GLN A 81 10.14 -14.19 5.03
CA GLN A 81 10.19 -12.75 4.86
C GLN A 81 10.70 -12.03 6.11
N GLN A 82 10.28 -12.49 7.31
CA GLN A 82 10.75 -11.99 8.59
C GLN A 82 12.27 -12.20 8.72
N SER A 83 12.77 -13.41 8.41
CA SER A 83 14.21 -13.69 8.47
C SER A 83 15.02 -12.89 7.44
N ALA A 84 14.47 -12.66 6.24
CA ALA A 84 15.08 -11.79 5.25
C ALA A 84 15.16 -10.33 5.71
N LEU A 85 14.11 -9.82 6.39
CA LEU A 85 14.10 -8.48 6.98
C LEU A 85 15.12 -8.36 8.10
N THR A 86 15.18 -9.33 9.02
CA THR A 86 16.17 -9.33 10.11
C THR A 86 17.59 -9.35 9.58
N ASN A 87 17.88 -10.20 8.59
CA ASN A 87 19.19 -10.23 7.94
C ASN A 87 19.53 -8.90 7.24
N GLN A 88 18.55 -8.26 6.59
CA GLN A 88 18.77 -6.98 5.94
C GLN A 88 19.02 -5.87 6.96
N GLU A 89 18.30 -5.88 8.08
CA GLU A 89 18.48 -4.94 9.18
C GLU A 89 19.85 -5.10 9.85
N GLU A 90 20.31 -6.34 10.05
CA GLU A 90 21.66 -6.65 10.54
C GLU A 90 22.76 -6.23 9.56
N LEU A 91 22.55 -6.42 8.25
CA LEU A 91 23.47 -5.94 7.21
C LEU A 91 23.52 -4.42 7.11
N LEU A 92 22.39 -3.73 7.31
CA LEU A 92 22.34 -2.27 7.33
C LEU A 92 23.00 -1.72 8.60
N ALA A 93 22.74 -2.33 9.76
CA ALA A 93 23.36 -1.96 11.03
C ALA A 93 24.87 -2.16 11.00
N SER A 94 25.35 -3.29 10.46
CA SER A 94 26.78 -3.55 10.30
C SER A 94 27.45 -2.64 9.28
N GLN A 95 26.78 -2.29 8.17
CA GLN A 95 27.28 -1.28 7.24
C GLN A 95 27.34 0.11 7.85
N GLN A 96 26.33 0.55 8.61
CA GLN A 96 26.37 1.83 9.30
C GLN A 96 27.46 1.87 10.37
N ALA A 97 27.59 0.81 11.16
CA ALA A 97 28.66 0.70 12.16
C ALA A 97 30.05 0.71 11.51
N SER A 98 30.22 -0.01 10.40
CA SER A 98 31.47 -0.03 9.63
C SER A 98 31.79 1.32 8.98
N GLN A 99 30.79 2.03 8.43
CA GLN A 99 30.98 3.38 7.88
C GLN A 99 31.36 4.39 8.96
N LEU A 100 30.70 4.35 10.13
CA LEU A 100 31.05 5.21 11.26
C LEU A 100 32.45 4.89 11.77
N THR A 101 32.78 3.62 11.96
CA THR A 101 34.11 3.17 12.41
C THR A 101 35.19 3.57 11.41
N GLY A 102 34.96 3.37 10.12
CA GLY A 102 35.88 3.80 9.05
C GLY A 102 36.01 5.33 8.95
N MET A 103 35.00 6.11 9.33
CA MET A 103 35.12 7.57 9.47
C MET A 103 35.95 7.96 10.70
N PHE A 104 35.87 7.21 11.81
CA PHE A 104 36.66 7.45 13.02
C PHE A 104 38.12 7.00 12.89
N GLU A 105 38.42 5.85 12.29
CA GLU A 105 39.80 5.45 11.93
C GLU A 105 40.42 6.42 10.91
N ARG A 106 39.61 6.89 9.97
CA ARG A 106 40.01 7.97 9.07
C ARG A 106 40.28 9.26 9.87
N ALA A 107 39.50 9.57 10.90
CA ALA A 107 39.75 10.72 11.77
C ALA A 107 41.07 10.65 12.59
N GLU A 108 41.77 9.51 12.66
CA GLU A 108 43.14 9.47 13.24
C GLU A 108 44.22 10.05 12.31
N ASN A 109 43.92 10.27 11.02
CA ASN A 109 44.82 10.92 10.09
C ASN A 109 44.44 12.41 9.92
N PRO A 110 45.37 13.37 10.08
CA PRO A 110 45.06 14.81 10.04
C PRO A 110 44.49 15.27 8.69
N ASN A 111 44.92 14.64 7.59
CA ASN A 111 44.37 14.90 6.25
C ASN A 111 42.88 14.54 6.15
N SER A 112 42.41 13.59 6.94
CA SER A 112 41.02 13.15 6.91
C SER A 112 40.12 13.84 7.91
N ILE A 113 40.65 14.32 9.04
CA ILE A 113 39.89 15.27 9.87
C ILE A 113 39.56 16.51 9.04
N GLY A 114 40.52 17.02 8.25
CA GLY A 114 40.29 18.11 7.32
C GLY A 114 39.13 17.83 6.36
N GLU A 115 39.14 16.68 5.67
CA GLU A 115 38.05 16.31 4.75
C GLU A 115 36.70 16.08 5.44
N VAL A 116 36.68 15.41 6.60
CA VAL A 116 35.45 15.22 7.39
C VAL A 116 34.89 16.57 7.85
N SER A 117 35.75 17.49 8.29
CA SER A 117 35.32 18.83 8.70
C SER A 117 34.68 19.61 7.54
N LYS A 118 35.19 19.49 6.31
CA LYS A 118 34.60 20.11 5.12
C LYS A 118 33.20 19.57 4.82
N VAL A 119 33.00 18.25 4.92
CA VAL A 119 31.69 17.62 4.73
C VAL A 119 30.69 18.10 5.78
N LEU A 120 31.10 18.11 7.06
CA LEU A 120 30.26 18.60 8.15
C LEU A 120 29.92 20.10 8.01
N GLN A 121 30.87 20.92 7.55
CA GLN A 121 30.61 22.33 7.24
C GLN A 121 29.61 22.51 6.09
N ALA A 122 29.68 21.69 5.05
CA ALA A 122 28.72 21.70 3.95
C ALA A 122 27.32 21.30 4.45
N GLN A 123 27.22 20.22 5.23
CA GLN A 123 25.96 19.77 5.82
C GLN A 123 25.32 20.83 6.72
N GLU A 124 26.11 21.53 7.54
CA GLU A 124 25.60 22.59 8.41
C GLU A 124 25.11 23.80 7.59
N ARG A 125 25.77 24.12 6.47
CA ARG A 125 25.32 25.17 5.54
C ARG A 125 23.97 24.81 4.91
N ASP A 126 23.81 23.58 4.42
CA ASP A 126 22.57 23.11 3.82
C ASP A 126 21.43 23.12 4.86
N SER A 127 21.72 22.70 6.09
CA SER A 127 20.77 22.75 7.21
C SER A 127 20.29 24.16 7.50
N GLN A 128 21.17 25.17 7.43
CA GLN A 128 20.79 26.57 7.60
C GLN A 128 19.91 27.08 6.47
N GLN A 129 20.22 26.69 5.23
CA GLN A 129 19.40 27.05 4.08
C GLN A 129 17.99 26.47 4.21
N VAL A 130 17.87 25.20 4.65
CA VAL A 130 16.57 24.57 4.93
C VAL A 130 15.82 25.32 6.03
N MET A 131 16.47 25.64 7.14
CA MET A 131 15.85 26.38 8.24
C MET A 131 15.40 27.79 7.83
N GLN A 132 16.16 28.45 6.97
CA GLN A 132 15.78 29.76 6.42
C GLN A 132 14.58 29.64 5.48
N GLY A 133 14.56 28.62 4.61
CA GLY A 133 13.41 28.31 3.76
C GLY A 133 12.16 28.02 4.59
N LEU A 134 12.29 27.23 5.66
CA LEU A 134 11.21 26.94 6.59
C LEU A 134 10.65 28.21 7.25
N ARG A 135 11.53 29.10 7.76
CA ARG A 135 11.13 30.39 8.33
C ARG A 135 10.34 31.24 7.33
N ILE A 136 10.82 31.33 6.09
CA ILE A 136 10.15 32.10 5.03
C ILE A 136 8.78 31.48 4.72
N GLY A 137 8.72 30.14 4.54
CA GLY A 137 7.47 29.43 4.25
C GLY A 137 6.43 29.57 5.35
N MET A 138 6.83 29.45 6.62
CA MET A 138 5.91 29.69 7.75
C MET A 138 5.42 31.13 7.80
N ARG A 139 6.28 32.11 7.48
CA ARG A 139 5.87 33.52 7.41
C ARG A 139 4.89 33.78 6.27
N ASP A 140 5.09 33.14 5.13
CA ASP A 140 4.18 33.25 4.00
C ASP A 140 2.81 32.64 4.34
N LEU A 141 2.79 31.42 4.87
CA LEU A 141 1.58 30.77 5.39
C LEU A 141 0.87 31.63 6.43
N ALA A 142 1.64 32.25 7.35
CA ALA A 142 1.09 33.10 8.39
C ALA A 142 0.40 34.37 7.85
N ASN A 143 0.80 34.82 6.65
CA ASN A 143 0.16 35.95 5.97
C ASN A 143 -1.05 35.52 5.13
N MET A 144 -1.11 34.26 4.68
CA MET A 144 -2.22 33.72 3.89
C MET A 144 -3.44 33.30 4.74
N LEU A 145 -3.23 32.90 6.00
CA LEU A 145 -4.28 32.41 6.89
C LEU A 145 -4.63 33.44 7.99
N PRO A 146 -5.85 33.99 8.05
CA PRO A 146 -6.24 34.90 9.13
C PRO A 146 -6.18 34.19 10.50
N GLY A 147 -5.54 34.84 11.49
CA GLY A 147 -5.37 34.30 12.85
C GLY A 147 -4.11 33.45 13.08
N SER A 148 -3.35 33.10 12.04
CA SER A 148 -2.16 32.23 12.14
C SER A 148 -0.86 32.92 12.61
N ARG A 149 -0.91 34.24 12.86
CA ARG A 149 0.24 35.04 13.34
C ARG A 149 0.69 34.67 14.76
N SER A 150 -0.24 34.20 15.60
CA SER A 150 0.06 33.77 16.98
C SER A 150 0.87 32.48 17.01
N TRP A 151 0.67 31.59 16.04
CA TRP A 151 1.44 30.36 15.87
C TRP A 151 2.88 30.67 15.44
N LEU A 152 3.07 31.62 14.52
CA LEU A 152 4.42 32.00 14.09
C LEU A 152 5.29 32.51 15.23
N ALA A 153 4.73 33.32 16.13
CA ALA A 153 5.45 33.82 17.31
C ALA A 153 5.92 32.70 18.25
N GLN A 154 5.18 31.58 18.35
CA GLN A 154 5.57 30.44 19.19
C GLN A 154 6.74 29.64 18.60
N TYR A 155 6.89 29.62 17.27
CA TYR A 155 7.92 28.82 16.60
C TYR A 155 9.16 29.64 16.26
N GLU A 156 9.04 30.97 16.15
CA GLU A 156 10.16 31.86 15.83
C GLU A 156 11.29 31.75 16.86
N GLU A 157 10.97 31.67 18.15
CA GLU A 157 11.99 31.46 19.20
C GLU A 157 12.73 30.12 19.02
N ALA A 158 12.00 29.04 18.70
CA ALA A 158 12.60 27.72 18.49
C ALA A 158 13.54 27.72 17.27
N ILE A 159 13.15 28.39 16.18
CA ILE A 159 13.94 28.51 14.95
C ILE A 159 15.16 29.38 15.20
N ASP A 160 15.01 30.51 15.88
CA ASP A 160 16.11 31.42 16.17
C ASP A 160 17.16 30.73 17.08
N ARG A 161 16.71 29.95 18.08
CA ARG A 161 17.61 29.10 18.87
C ARG A 161 18.29 28.03 18.01
N ALA A 162 17.56 27.35 17.14
CA ALA A 162 18.13 26.35 16.25
C ALA A 162 19.19 26.96 15.31
N GLN A 163 18.94 28.15 14.77
CA GLN A 163 19.89 28.90 13.94
C GLN A 163 21.12 29.35 14.72
N LEU A 164 20.95 29.81 15.97
CA LEU A 164 22.07 30.16 16.84
C LEU A 164 22.97 28.94 17.12
N ASN A 165 22.36 27.82 17.49
CA ASN A 165 23.09 26.57 17.74
C ASN A 165 23.78 26.05 16.49
N SER A 166 23.14 26.20 15.33
CA SER A 166 23.70 25.86 14.02
C SER A 166 24.93 26.71 13.68
N ARG A 167 24.89 28.02 13.94
CA ARG A 167 26.06 28.91 13.77
C ARG A 167 27.21 28.48 14.68
N LYS A 168 26.92 28.20 15.95
CA LYS A 168 27.91 27.72 16.91
C LYS A 168 28.55 26.41 16.47
N ARG A 169 27.77 25.42 16.02
CA ARG A 169 28.31 24.14 15.52
C ARG A 169 29.24 24.34 14.33
N ARG A 170 28.91 25.25 13.40
CA ARG A 170 29.80 25.55 12.27
C ARG A 170 31.14 26.11 12.75
N GLU A 171 31.14 27.02 13.71
CA GLU A 171 32.37 27.58 14.30
C GLU A 171 33.19 26.48 14.98
N ASP A 172 32.55 25.62 15.76
CA ASP A 172 33.20 24.50 16.45
C ASP A 172 33.81 23.49 15.45
N ILE A 173 33.09 23.14 14.37
CA ILE A 173 33.57 22.25 13.29
C ILE A 173 34.73 22.89 12.53
N GLN A 174 34.66 24.20 12.26
CA GLN A 174 35.74 24.93 11.58
C GLN A 174 37.00 24.93 12.44
N ALA A 175 36.90 25.28 13.73
CA ALA A 175 38.02 25.25 14.65
C ALA A 175 38.62 23.84 14.80
N TRP A 176 37.77 22.80 14.79
CA TRP A 176 38.22 21.41 14.80
C TRP A 176 39.01 21.03 13.54
N GLY A 177 38.54 21.42 12.35
CA GLY A 177 39.25 21.23 11.10
C GLY A 177 40.58 21.98 11.07
N ASP A 178 40.59 23.25 11.48
CA ASP A 178 41.79 24.09 11.51
C ASP A 178 42.86 23.53 12.45
N LYS A 179 42.45 23.03 13.63
CA LYS A 179 43.35 22.38 14.59
C LYS A 179 44.02 21.13 14.03
N ALA A 180 43.31 20.35 13.21
CA ALA A 180 43.86 19.15 12.59
C ALA A 180 44.85 19.45 11.46
N GLN A 181 44.77 20.64 10.86
CA GLN A 181 45.68 21.08 9.80
C GLN A 181 46.98 21.70 10.36
N GLN A 182 47.06 21.97 11.67
CA GLN A 182 48.26 22.54 12.28
C GLN A 182 49.38 21.49 12.42
N PRO A 183 50.60 21.74 11.94
CA PRO A 183 51.74 20.87 12.18
C PRO A 183 52.06 20.84 13.69
N ALA A 184 52.39 19.66 14.21
CA ALA A 184 52.78 19.51 15.61
C ALA A 184 53.93 20.47 15.95
N PRO A 185 53.91 21.12 17.14
CA PRO A 185 54.98 22.05 17.52
C PRO A 185 56.31 21.32 17.50
N ALA A 186 57.28 21.87 16.75
CA ALA A 186 58.61 21.30 16.61
C ALA A 186 59.21 21.05 18.00
N ALA A 187 59.52 19.79 18.29
CA ALA A 187 60.19 19.40 19.51
C ALA A 187 61.48 20.21 19.65
N LYS A 188 61.66 20.91 20.79
CA LYS A 188 62.90 21.62 21.10
C LYS A 188 64.06 20.62 20.96
N PRO A 189 65.14 20.97 20.22
CA PRO A 189 66.30 20.10 20.12
C PRO A 189 66.85 19.84 21.52
N PRO A 190 67.28 18.61 21.83
CA PRO A 190 67.87 18.28 23.12
C PRO A 190 69.10 19.17 23.32
N SER A 191 69.13 19.88 24.45
CA SER A 191 70.28 20.66 24.88
C SER A 191 71.49 19.71 24.99
N SER A 192 72.42 19.81 24.05
CA SER A 192 73.74 19.17 24.15
C SER A 192 74.57 19.93 25.20
N GLY A 193 74.24 19.71 26.47
CA GLY A 193 75.10 20.02 27.59
C GLY A 193 76.12 18.90 27.76
N VAL A 194 77.19 18.93 26.95
CA VAL A 194 78.44 18.26 27.31
C VAL A 194 79.31 19.35 27.91
N ASP A 195 79.41 19.33 29.24
CA ASP A 195 80.33 20.15 30.02
C ASP A 195 81.69 19.44 30.04
N PRO A 196 82.79 20.03 29.53
CA PRO A 196 84.12 19.49 29.70
C PRO A 196 84.74 20.09 30.98
N GLY A 197 84.67 19.33 32.07
CA GLY A 197 85.39 19.60 33.32
C GLY A 197 86.20 18.39 33.76
#